data_AF-A0AAV9FKX3-F1
#
_entry.id   AF-A0AAV9FKX3-F1
#
_cell.length_a   1.000
_cell.length_b   1.000
_cell.length_c   1.000
_cell.angle_alpha   90.00
_cell.angle_beta   90.00
_cell.angle_gamma   90.00
#
_symmetry.space_group_name_H-M   'P 1'
#
loop_
_entity.id
_entity.type
_entity.pdbx_description
1 polymer ?
#
loop_
_entity_poly.entity_id
_entity_poly.type
_entity_poly.pdbx_seq_one_letter_code
_entity_poly.pdbx_strand_id
1 'polypeptide(L)'
;MFQNPPKFHVRSTFTVLLLVLPVLLLVVLLSPPSIPSTADPRPPRRMEIWRSRRVVNWRPCDWWTVGDPKDLPPLKESNGYIRVDCYGGLNQMRRDFCDGVGIARLLNATLVLPKFEAAAYWNESSGFSDVFDVDYFIERTSGFVDVVRELPEEISSREPFKVDCSKRKGHFDYIESVLPYLLEHRYISITPAMSQRRDRYPLYAKTVLCEACYNALRLSRSLEDKANELLNAIPKPFLSLHLRFEPDMVAYSQCEYAGLSPSSVASIEAARVDRKPWTGDAARAWRKRGKCPLTPNETAFILQALAIPTNTNIYLAAGDGLMEIEGLTSIYTNVHTKSTLISGEDLDGMHGNTKAALDYYISIHSDAYVATYFGNMDKMVSVMRALKGMYKTLFLSRRAFSESTSKGMEGEELEEEMWRVHREDFVMGKGSALPDCFCEFKL
;
A
#
# COMPACT_ATOMS: atom_id res chain seq x y z
N MET A 1 55.07 68.24 9.10
CA MET A 1 54.52 68.67 10.41
C MET A 1 53.97 67.44 11.10
N PHE A 2 54.48 67.17 12.29
CA PHE A 2 54.33 65.93 13.07
C PHE A 2 52.90 65.63 13.50
N GLN A 3 52.55 64.33 13.58
CA GLN A 3 51.92 63.75 14.78
C GLN A 3 52.00 62.21 14.75
N ASN A 4 52.58 61.64 15.82
CA ASN A 4 52.70 60.19 16.10
C ASN A 4 51.42 59.63 16.74
N PRO A 5 51.09 58.34 16.54
CA PRO A 5 50.17 57.59 17.41
C PRO A 5 50.92 56.79 18.51
N PRO A 6 50.22 56.34 19.58
CA PRO A 6 50.82 55.94 20.85
C PRO A 6 51.26 54.47 20.93
N LYS A 7 52.20 54.23 21.85
CA LYS A 7 52.79 52.93 22.22
C LYS A 7 51.81 52.06 23.01
N PHE A 8 51.74 50.76 22.70
CA PHE A 8 51.18 49.74 23.58
C PHE A 8 52.27 48.78 24.09
N HIS A 9 52.29 48.61 25.41
CA HIS A 9 53.17 47.72 26.16
C HIS A 9 52.67 46.27 26.08
N VAL A 10 53.55 45.35 25.65
CA VAL A 10 53.35 43.90 25.84
C VAL A 10 53.81 43.55 27.26
N ARG A 11 52.88 43.09 28.12
CA ARG A 11 53.21 42.47 29.41
C ARG A 11 53.35 40.96 29.24
N SER A 12 54.48 40.47 29.76
CA SER A 12 54.88 39.06 29.85
C SER A 12 53.89 38.22 30.66
N THR A 13 53.39 37.13 30.08
CA THR A 13 52.67 36.05 30.77
C THR A 13 53.45 34.75 30.57
N PHE A 14 54.58 34.60 31.27
CA PHE A 14 55.39 33.37 31.22
C PHE A 14 55.50 32.63 32.56
N THR A 15 54.64 32.93 33.53
CA THR A 15 54.83 32.43 34.92
C THR A 15 53.67 31.65 35.52
N VAL A 16 52.67 31.22 34.74
CA VAL A 16 51.54 30.40 35.26
C VAL A 16 51.58 28.93 34.78
N LEU A 17 52.43 28.59 33.81
CA LEU A 17 52.43 27.23 33.22
C LEU A 17 53.22 26.18 34.01
N LEU A 18 53.92 26.56 35.09
CA LEU A 18 54.87 25.66 35.79
C LEU A 18 54.34 25.04 37.10
N LEU A 19 53.09 25.32 37.49
CA LEU A 19 52.49 24.75 38.70
C LEU A 19 51.22 23.91 38.48
N VAL A 20 50.69 23.83 37.26
CA VAL A 20 49.44 23.09 36.99
C VAL A 20 49.69 21.64 36.56
N LEU A 21 50.85 21.34 35.96
CA LEU A 21 51.21 19.99 35.53
C LEU A 21 51.40 18.96 36.66
N PRO A 22 51.99 19.30 37.83
CA PRO A 22 52.21 18.29 38.88
C PRO A 22 50.93 17.87 39.59
N VAL A 23 49.93 18.76 39.65
CA VAL A 23 48.65 18.51 40.34
C VAL A 23 47.76 17.58 39.53
N LEU A 24 47.76 17.68 38.19
CA LEU A 24 46.99 16.79 37.33
C LEU A 24 47.50 15.34 37.38
N LEU A 25 48.82 15.14 37.49
CA LEU A 25 49.41 13.79 37.56
C LEU A 25 49.05 13.06 38.87
N LEU A 26 48.91 13.79 39.98
CA LEU A 26 48.54 13.19 41.28
C LEU A 26 47.09 12.69 41.30
N VAL A 27 46.18 13.37 40.61
CA VAL A 27 44.76 12.96 40.51
C VAL A 27 44.59 11.66 39.70
N VAL A 28 45.42 11.46 38.67
CA VAL A 28 45.39 10.24 37.86
C VAL A 28 45.93 9.03 38.65
N LEU A 29 46.91 9.24 39.53
CA LEU A 29 47.53 8.15 40.32
C LEU A 29 46.71 7.71 41.55
N LEU A 30 45.75 8.53 42.02
CA LEU A 30 44.91 8.23 43.18
C LEU A 30 43.49 7.76 42.81
N SER A 31 43.17 7.64 41.51
CA SER A 31 41.88 7.11 41.06
C SER A 31 41.89 5.58 41.15
N PRO A 32 40.93 4.93 41.83
CA PRO A 32 40.85 3.47 41.86
C PRO A 32 40.64 2.95 40.43
N PRO A 33 41.22 1.79 40.06
CA PRO A 33 41.00 1.22 38.74
C PRO A 33 39.51 0.90 38.60
N SER A 34 38.85 1.63 37.70
CA SER A 34 37.48 1.34 37.29
C SER A 34 37.46 -0.05 36.65
N ILE A 35 36.94 -1.02 37.37
CA ILE A 35 36.66 -2.37 36.88
C ILE A 35 35.77 -2.21 35.64
N PRO A 36 36.13 -2.78 34.48
CA PRO A 36 35.26 -2.76 33.33
C PRO A 36 33.97 -3.47 33.73
N SER A 37 32.85 -2.74 33.72
CA SER A 37 31.54 -3.36 33.80
C SER A 37 31.49 -4.37 32.65
N THR A 38 31.39 -5.65 33.00
CA THR A 38 31.15 -6.73 32.05
C THR A 38 29.91 -6.36 31.27
N ALA A 39 30.10 -5.93 30.03
CA ALA A 39 29.02 -5.74 29.09
C ALA A 39 28.28 -7.08 29.00
N ASP A 40 27.00 -7.02 29.31
CA ASP A 40 26.01 -8.06 29.07
C ASP A 40 26.24 -8.68 27.68
N PRO A 41 26.31 -10.01 27.51
CA PRO A 41 26.66 -10.63 26.22
C PRO A 41 25.54 -10.50 25.17
N ARG A 42 24.50 -9.71 25.43
CA ARG A 42 23.39 -9.52 24.49
C ARG A 42 23.92 -8.85 23.22
N PRO A 43 23.69 -9.44 22.03
CA PRO A 43 24.03 -8.81 20.77
C PRO A 43 23.44 -7.40 20.72
N PRO A 44 24.09 -6.43 20.05
CA PRO A 44 23.59 -5.06 20.00
C PRO A 44 22.14 -5.08 19.54
N ARG A 45 21.24 -4.63 20.43
CA ARG A 45 19.80 -4.69 20.23
C ARG A 45 19.47 -4.03 18.89
N ARG A 46 18.98 -4.81 17.93
CA ARG A 46 18.68 -4.31 16.58
C ARG A 46 17.79 -3.07 16.70
N MET A 47 18.15 -2.02 15.97
CA MET A 47 17.35 -0.82 15.91
C MET A 47 15.98 -1.17 15.31
N GLU A 48 14.90 -0.48 15.68
CA GLU A 48 13.58 -0.67 15.05
C GLU A 48 13.57 -0.17 13.59
N ILE A 49 12.88 -0.87 12.68
CA ILE A 49 12.97 -0.61 11.22
C ILE A 49 12.66 0.84 10.87
N TRP A 50 11.68 1.42 11.55
CA TRP A 50 11.21 2.78 11.33
C TRP A 50 12.22 3.87 11.68
N ARG A 51 13.29 3.55 12.43
CA ARG A 51 14.37 4.49 12.75
C ARG A 51 15.45 4.56 11.65
N SER A 52 15.41 3.66 10.67
CA SER A 52 16.33 3.72 9.53
C SER A 52 16.05 4.97 8.69
N ARG A 53 17.10 5.76 8.43
CA ARG A 53 16.98 6.97 7.61
C ARG A 53 16.72 6.60 6.16
N ARG A 54 15.56 7.01 5.63
CA ARG A 54 15.24 6.88 4.21
C ARG A 54 16.09 7.83 3.38
N VAL A 55 16.43 7.41 2.16
CA VAL A 55 17.17 8.24 1.18
C VAL A 55 16.28 8.68 0.02
N VAL A 56 15.12 8.06 -0.12
CA VAL A 56 14.15 8.32 -1.17
C VAL A 56 12.75 8.36 -0.56
N ASN A 57 11.97 9.35 -0.98
CA ASN A 57 10.53 9.40 -0.78
C ASN A 57 9.81 9.50 -2.12
N TRP A 58 8.62 8.94 -2.17
CA TRP A 58 7.72 9.15 -3.29
C TRP A 58 6.69 10.20 -2.91
N ARG A 59 6.39 11.10 -3.84
CA ARG A 59 5.38 12.14 -3.68
C ARG A 59 4.59 12.26 -4.98
N PRO A 60 3.37 12.81 -4.95
CA PRO A 60 2.68 13.22 -6.16
C PRO A 60 3.61 14.01 -7.07
N CYS A 61 3.64 13.67 -8.36
CA CYS A 61 4.39 14.44 -9.33
C CYS A 61 3.74 15.81 -9.58
N ASP A 62 4.57 16.85 -9.74
CA ASP A 62 4.11 18.22 -9.97
C ASP A 62 3.21 18.37 -11.21
N TRP A 63 3.39 17.51 -12.21
CA TRP A 63 2.67 17.60 -13.49
C TRP A 63 1.16 17.35 -13.40
N TRP A 64 0.64 16.74 -12.32
CA TRP A 64 -0.81 16.60 -12.13
C TRP A 64 -1.34 17.28 -10.86
N THR A 65 -0.47 17.66 -9.92
CA THR A 65 -0.90 18.34 -8.69
C THR A 65 -1.03 19.85 -8.84
N VAL A 66 -0.43 20.43 -9.90
CA VAL A 66 -0.40 21.87 -10.14
C VAL A 66 -1.45 22.32 -11.17
N GLY A 67 -2.06 21.40 -11.92
CA GLY A 67 -2.97 21.75 -13.02
C GLY A 67 -4.38 22.13 -12.56
N ASP A 68 -4.80 23.36 -12.83
CA ASP A 68 -6.24 23.69 -12.90
C ASP A 68 -6.80 22.93 -14.12
N PRO A 69 -8.01 22.35 -14.09
CA PRO A 69 -8.62 21.77 -15.28
C PRO A 69 -8.65 22.74 -16.48
N LYS A 70 -8.60 24.05 -16.26
CA LYS A 70 -8.42 25.09 -17.30
C LYS A 70 -7.10 25.00 -18.07
N ASP A 71 -6.06 24.43 -17.47
CA ASP A 71 -4.75 24.22 -18.11
C ASP A 71 -4.76 23.00 -19.04
N LEU A 72 -5.83 22.19 -19.00
CA LEU A 72 -6.05 21.07 -19.90
C LEU A 72 -6.82 21.53 -21.16
N PRO A 73 -6.72 20.80 -22.29
CA PRO A 73 -7.53 21.08 -23.47
C PRO A 73 -9.03 21.14 -23.10
N PRO A 74 -9.81 22.14 -23.54
CA PRO A 74 -11.21 22.25 -23.14
C PRO A 74 -12.00 20.99 -23.53
N LEU A 75 -12.99 20.63 -22.71
CA LEU A 75 -13.96 19.60 -23.08
C LEU A 75 -14.71 20.05 -24.34
N LYS A 76 -14.86 19.13 -25.29
CA LYS A 76 -15.62 19.35 -26.53
C LYS A 76 -16.92 18.56 -26.47
N GLU A 77 -17.79 18.74 -27.45
CA GLU A 77 -18.95 17.88 -27.64
C GLU A 77 -18.54 16.39 -27.60
N SER A 78 -19.26 15.62 -26.78
CA SER A 78 -18.90 14.24 -26.45
C SER A 78 -19.01 13.31 -27.66
N ASN A 79 -18.00 12.43 -27.81
CA ASN A 79 -18.02 11.36 -28.80
C ASN A 79 -19.00 10.22 -28.47
N GLY A 80 -19.55 10.21 -27.25
CA GLY A 80 -20.49 9.20 -26.78
C GLY A 80 -20.31 8.89 -25.29
N TYR A 81 -20.97 7.84 -24.82
CA TYR A 81 -20.99 7.41 -23.43
C TYR A 81 -20.12 6.17 -23.24
N ILE A 82 -19.30 6.16 -22.17
CA ILE A 82 -18.50 4.99 -21.78
C ILE A 82 -18.93 4.55 -20.39
N ARG A 83 -19.32 3.29 -20.26
CA ARG A 83 -19.44 2.59 -18.98
C ARG A 83 -18.17 1.74 -18.75
N VAL A 84 -17.61 1.80 -17.55
CA VAL A 84 -16.46 0.98 -17.17
C VAL A 84 -16.96 -0.25 -16.43
N ASP A 85 -16.87 -1.41 -17.05
CA ASP A 85 -17.25 -2.69 -16.45
C ASP A 85 -16.10 -3.14 -15.53
N CYS A 86 -16.33 -3.04 -14.22
CA CYS A 86 -15.35 -3.31 -13.16
C CYS A 86 -15.63 -4.67 -12.50
N TYR A 87 -14.59 -5.49 -12.31
CA TYR A 87 -14.73 -6.84 -11.74
C TYR A 87 -13.72 -7.13 -10.63
N GLY A 88 -14.08 -8.06 -9.73
CA GLY A 88 -13.24 -8.49 -8.61
C GLY A 88 -13.47 -7.65 -7.35
N GLY A 89 -12.58 -7.78 -6.35
CA GLY A 89 -12.77 -7.06 -5.08
C GLY A 89 -12.56 -5.55 -5.20
N LEU A 90 -13.05 -4.80 -4.21
CA LEU A 90 -13.06 -3.33 -4.17
C LEU A 90 -11.84 -2.64 -4.79
N ASN A 91 -10.64 -2.97 -4.32
CA ASN A 91 -9.43 -2.27 -4.76
C ASN A 91 -9.06 -2.61 -6.21
N GLN A 92 -9.54 -3.72 -6.77
CA GLN A 92 -9.45 -4.00 -8.21
C GLN A 92 -10.41 -3.12 -8.99
N MET A 93 -11.69 -3.12 -8.62
CA MET A 93 -12.70 -2.27 -9.24
C MET A 93 -12.30 -0.80 -9.22
N ARG A 94 -11.74 -0.30 -8.11
CA ARG A 94 -11.24 1.07 -8.01
C ARG A 94 -10.17 1.37 -9.05
N ARG A 95 -9.21 0.47 -9.28
CA ARG A 95 -8.16 0.71 -10.29
C ARG A 95 -8.72 0.68 -11.71
N ASP A 96 -9.58 -0.30 -12.00
CA ASP A 96 -10.20 -0.43 -13.32
C ASP A 96 -11.04 0.82 -13.62
N PHE A 97 -11.81 1.30 -12.64
CA PHE A 97 -12.54 2.55 -12.74
C PHE A 97 -11.61 3.75 -13.00
N CYS A 98 -10.54 3.92 -12.22
CA CYS A 98 -9.56 5.01 -12.43
C CYS A 98 -8.97 5.00 -13.85
N ASP A 99 -8.59 3.82 -14.36
CA ASP A 99 -8.08 3.67 -15.73
C ASP A 99 -9.15 4.06 -16.77
N GLY A 100 -10.39 3.66 -16.53
CA GLY A 100 -11.56 4.03 -17.34
C GLY A 100 -11.83 5.54 -17.38
N VAL A 101 -11.63 6.28 -16.28
CA VAL A 101 -11.77 7.74 -16.26
C VAL A 101 -10.74 8.39 -17.21
N GLY A 102 -9.48 7.94 -17.16
CA GLY A 102 -8.44 8.42 -18.07
C GLY A 102 -8.75 8.12 -19.54
N ILE A 103 -9.35 6.96 -19.82
CA ILE A 103 -9.77 6.56 -21.17
C ILE A 103 -10.95 7.41 -21.65
N ALA A 104 -11.95 7.65 -20.81
CA ALA A 104 -13.07 8.53 -21.15
C ALA A 104 -12.57 9.93 -21.55
N ARG A 105 -11.60 10.46 -20.80
CA ARG A 105 -10.94 11.71 -21.17
C ARG A 105 -10.17 11.62 -22.49
N LEU A 106 -9.39 10.56 -22.68
CA LEU A 106 -8.60 10.35 -23.89
C LEU A 106 -9.48 10.35 -25.14
N LEU A 107 -10.65 9.72 -25.06
CA LEU A 107 -11.59 9.56 -26.16
C LEU A 107 -12.63 10.69 -26.26
N ASN A 108 -12.53 11.73 -25.43
CA ASN A 108 -13.51 12.81 -25.31
C ASN A 108 -14.95 12.27 -25.17
N ALA A 109 -15.12 11.32 -24.25
CA ALA A 109 -16.37 10.64 -23.96
C ALA A 109 -16.93 11.10 -22.60
N THR A 110 -18.25 10.98 -22.46
CA THR A 110 -18.95 11.15 -21.18
C THR A 110 -18.89 9.84 -20.41
N LEU A 111 -18.35 9.88 -19.20
CA LEU A 111 -18.26 8.73 -18.31
C LEU A 111 -19.61 8.46 -17.63
N VAL A 112 -20.11 7.23 -17.75
CA VAL A 112 -21.26 6.76 -16.99
C VAL A 112 -20.75 6.07 -15.74
N LEU A 113 -21.29 6.44 -14.58
CA LEU A 113 -20.90 5.78 -13.33
C LEU A 113 -21.16 4.26 -13.40
N PRO A 114 -20.21 3.43 -12.91
CA PRO A 114 -20.38 2.00 -12.96
C PRO A 114 -21.47 1.57 -11.97
N LYS A 115 -22.18 0.52 -12.34
CA LYS A 115 -22.85 -0.34 -11.36
C LYS A 115 -21.82 -1.41 -10.99
N PHE A 116 -21.39 -1.47 -9.74
CA PHE A 116 -20.59 -2.61 -9.30
C PHE A 116 -21.46 -3.86 -9.44
N GLU A 117 -21.17 -4.70 -10.43
CA GLU A 117 -21.91 -5.93 -10.65
C GLU A 117 -21.63 -6.88 -9.49
N ALA A 118 -22.68 -7.51 -8.97
CA ALA A 118 -22.61 -8.53 -7.94
C ALA A 118 -21.66 -9.66 -8.41
N ALA A 119 -20.43 -9.69 -7.90
CA ALA A 119 -19.52 -10.77 -8.20
C ALA A 119 -19.99 -12.03 -7.44
N ALA A 120 -20.50 -13.02 -8.17
CA ALA A 120 -21.03 -14.27 -7.60
C ALA A 120 -20.02 -15.02 -6.70
N TYR A 121 -18.71 -14.81 -6.90
CA TYR A 121 -17.66 -15.40 -6.06
C TYR A 121 -17.54 -14.75 -4.67
N TRP A 122 -17.97 -13.50 -4.51
CA TRP A 122 -17.81 -12.72 -3.26
C TRP A 122 -19.13 -12.48 -2.50
N ASN A 123 -20.27 -12.99 -2.99
CA ASN A 123 -21.61 -12.77 -2.43
C ASN A 123 -21.90 -11.27 -2.15
N GLU A 124 -21.60 -10.41 -3.14
CA GLU A 124 -21.66 -8.95 -2.99
C GLU A 124 -22.93 -8.35 -3.63
N SER A 125 -23.63 -7.48 -2.90
CA SER A 125 -24.77 -6.67 -3.42
C SER A 125 -24.54 -5.16 -3.34
N SER A 126 -23.34 -4.71 -2.91
CA SER A 126 -23.04 -3.28 -2.76
C SER A 126 -22.72 -2.61 -4.10
N GLY A 127 -23.39 -1.51 -4.40
CA GLY A 127 -23.12 -0.64 -5.56
C GLY A 127 -21.98 0.35 -5.34
N PHE A 128 -21.62 1.10 -6.40
CA PHE A 128 -20.57 2.13 -6.35
C PHE A 128 -20.86 3.20 -5.29
N SER A 129 -22.13 3.63 -5.17
CA SER A 129 -22.59 4.65 -4.21
C SER A 129 -22.54 4.21 -2.76
N ASP A 130 -22.56 2.90 -2.49
CA ASP A 130 -22.48 2.38 -1.12
C ASP A 130 -21.06 2.59 -0.57
N VAL A 131 -20.07 2.54 -1.47
CA VAL A 131 -18.65 2.67 -1.09
C VAL A 131 -18.11 4.07 -1.31
N PHE A 132 -18.48 4.75 -2.39
CA PHE A 132 -17.88 6.04 -2.78
C PHE A 132 -18.89 7.19 -2.76
N ASP A 133 -18.43 8.38 -2.37
CA ASP A 133 -19.22 9.62 -2.44
C ASP A 133 -19.33 10.09 -3.89
N VAL A 134 -20.45 9.75 -4.52
CA VAL A 134 -20.73 10.05 -5.94
C VAL A 134 -20.80 11.56 -6.20
N ASP A 135 -21.44 12.31 -5.31
CA ASP A 135 -21.67 13.74 -5.49
C ASP A 135 -20.34 14.47 -5.49
N TYR A 136 -19.50 14.15 -4.50
CA TYR A 136 -18.14 14.67 -4.41
C TYR A 136 -17.29 14.26 -5.62
N PHE A 137 -17.40 13.02 -6.09
CA PHE A 137 -16.65 12.58 -7.27
C PHE A 137 -17.01 13.39 -8.52
N ILE A 138 -18.31 13.61 -8.80
CA ILE A 138 -18.78 14.40 -9.93
C ILE A 138 -18.31 15.86 -9.80
N GLU A 139 -18.45 16.44 -8.61
CA GLU A 139 -18.01 17.82 -8.34
C GLU A 139 -16.50 17.98 -8.58
N ARG A 140 -15.69 17.07 -8.02
CA ARG A 140 -14.22 17.14 -8.10
C ARG A 140 -13.67 16.85 -9.49
N THR A 141 -14.39 16.09 -10.31
CA THR A 141 -13.98 15.77 -11.69
C THR A 141 -14.57 16.73 -12.73
N SER A 142 -15.38 17.71 -12.30
CA SER A 142 -15.93 18.73 -13.18
C SER A 142 -14.83 19.51 -13.91
N GLY A 143 -14.97 19.66 -15.22
CA GLY A 143 -13.96 20.28 -16.10
C GLY A 143 -12.79 19.37 -16.47
N PHE A 144 -12.56 18.27 -15.75
CA PHE A 144 -11.57 17.25 -16.12
C PHE A 144 -12.17 16.22 -17.09
N VAL A 145 -13.39 15.75 -16.82
CA VAL A 145 -14.14 14.79 -17.63
C VAL A 145 -15.63 14.96 -17.34
N ASP A 146 -16.49 14.79 -18.35
CA ASP A 146 -17.93 14.80 -18.14
C ASP A 146 -18.39 13.48 -17.52
N VAL A 147 -19.15 13.55 -16.44
CA VAL A 147 -19.65 12.39 -15.70
C VAL A 147 -21.17 12.48 -15.56
N VAL A 148 -21.87 11.39 -15.88
CA VAL A 148 -23.31 11.25 -15.65
C VAL A 148 -23.59 10.07 -14.72
N ARG A 149 -24.59 10.24 -13.84
CA ARG A 149 -25.05 9.16 -12.95
C ARG A 149 -25.73 8.05 -13.73
N GLU A 150 -26.61 8.46 -14.61
CA GLU A 150 -27.42 7.61 -15.46
C GLU A 150 -27.38 8.15 -16.89
N LEU A 151 -27.71 7.28 -17.82
CA LEU A 151 -27.81 7.65 -19.22
C LEU A 151 -28.99 8.60 -19.46
N PRO A 152 -28.92 9.48 -20.47
CA PRO A 152 -30.08 10.21 -20.96
C PRO A 152 -31.25 9.27 -21.29
N GLU A 153 -32.48 9.74 -21.09
CA GLU A 153 -33.70 8.94 -21.25
C GLU A 153 -33.76 8.25 -22.62
N GLU A 154 -33.27 8.92 -23.67
CA GLU A 154 -33.31 8.46 -25.06
C GLU A 154 -32.49 7.18 -25.30
N ILE A 155 -31.46 6.94 -24.49
CA ILE A 155 -30.56 5.78 -24.61
C ILE A 155 -30.53 4.91 -23.34
N SER A 156 -31.31 5.28 -22.31
CA SER A 156 -31.34 4.60 -21.00
C SER A 156 -31.76 3.12 -21.07
N SER A 157 -32.58 2.75 -22.06
CA SER A 157 -33.04 1.37 -22.30
C SER A 157 -32.09 0.52 -23.13
N ARG A 158 -30.99 1.09 -23.64
CA ARG A 158 -30.03 0.37 -24.49
C ARG A 158 -28.93 -0.23 -23.64
N GLU A 159 -28.54 -1.47 -23.96
CA GLU A 159 -27.28 -2.03 -23.44
C GLU A 159 -26.09 -1.44 -24.23
N PRO A 160 -24.94 -1.21 -23.57
CA PRO A 160 -23.75 -0.74 -24.25
C PRO A 160 -23.20 -1.80 -25.19
N PHE A 161 -22.61 -1.36 -26.30
CA PHE A 161 -21.78 -2.25 -27.11
C PHE A 161 -20.48 -2.59 -26.35
N LYS A 162 -20.25 -3.89 -26.11
CA LYS A 162 -19.09 -4.36 -25.35
C LYS A 162 -17.83 -4.34 -26.22
N VAL A 163 -16.82 -3.60 -25.81
CA VAL A 163 -15.52 -3.53 -26.51
C VAL A 163 -14.47 -4.35 -25.77
N ASP A 164 -13.94 -5.36 -26.43
CA ASP A 164 -12.86 -6.19 -25.90
C ASP A 164 -11.52 -5.43 -25.93
N CYS A 165 -11.08 -5.01 -24.75
CA CYS A 165 -9.80 -4.33 -24.53
C CYS A 165 -8.66 -5.31 -24.17
N SER A 166 -8.92 -6.63 -24.17
CA SER A 166 -7.94 -7.64 -23.78
C SER A 166 -6.70 -7.63 -24.67
N LYS A 167 -5.59 -8.12 -24.12
CA LYS A 167 -4.27 -8.04 -24.73
C LYS A 167 -4.22 -8.85 -26.04
N ARG A 168 -4.32 -8.16 -27.18
CA ARG A 168 -3.95 -8.73 -28.48
C ARG A 168 -2.41 -8.73 -28.60
N LYS A 169 -1.83 -9.71 -29.32
CA LYS A 169 -0.38 -9.75 -29.60
C LYS A 169 0.00 -8.46 -30.35
N GLY A 170 0.58 -7.47 -29.67
CA GLY A 170 0.97 -6.19 -30.28
C GLY A 170 0.80 -4.98 -29.35
N HIS A 171 0.80 -3.79 -29.98
CA HIS A 171 0.51 -2.51 -29.33
C HIS A 171 -1.00 -2.25 -29.36
N PHE A 172 -1.64 -2.19 -28.20
CA PHE A 172 -3.03 -1.73 -28.10
C PHE A 172 -3.04 -0.23 -27.87
N ASP A 173 -3.85 0.49 -28.64
CA ASP A 173 -4.05 1.93 -28.51
C ASP A 173 -5.56 2.19 -28.43
N TYR A 174 -6.00 2.89 -27.37
CA TYR A 174 -7.43 3.16 -27.16
C TYR A 174 -8.02 4.07 -28.24
N ILE A 175 -7.24 5.00 -28.79
CA ILE A 175 -7.70 5.86 -29.89
C ILE A 175 -7.94 5.00 -31.14
N GLU A 176 -6.99 4.15 -31.51
CA GLU A 176 -7.15 3.33 -32.73
C GLU A 176 -8.15 2.18 -32.55
N SER A 177 -8.20 1.59 -31.34
CA SER A 177 -8.91 0.32 -31.10
C SER A 177 -10.30 0.50 -30.47
N VAL A 178 -10.57 1.63 -29.80
CA VAL A 178 -11.82 1.85 -29.05
C VAL A 178 -12.62 3.03 -29.58
N LEU A 179 -11.96 4.12 -30.02
CA LEU A 179 -12.68 5.28 -30.57
C LEU A 179 -13.61 4.94 -31.75
N PRO A 180 -13.25 4.06 -32.72
CA PRO A 180 -14.15 3.73 -33.82
C PRO A 180 -15.48 3.14 -33.32
N TYR A 181 -15.44 2.24 -32.34
CA TYR A 181 -16.64 1.66 -31.72
C TYR A 181 -17.46 2.70 -30.96
N LEU A 182 -16.79 3.63 -30.27
CA LEU A 182 -17.49 4.74 -29.58
C LEU A 182 -18.24 5.62 -30.58
N LEU A 183 -17.61 5.97 -31.71
CA LEU A 183 -18.23 6.80 -32.74
C LEU A 183 -19.39 6.08 -33.43
N GLU A 184 -19.25 4.78 -33.69
CA GLU A 184 -20.29 3.96 -34.33
C GLU A 184 -21.49 3.73 -33.41
N HIS A 185 -21.26 3.28 -32.17
CA HIS A 185 -22.34 2.82 -31.28
C HIS A 185 -22.84 3.90 -30.32
N ARG A 186 -22.09 4.99 -30.12
CA ARG A 186 -22.38 6.12 -29.21
C ARG A 186 -22.52 5.77 -27.73
N TYR A 187 -22.69 4.50 -27.37
CA TYR A 187 -22.66 3.98 -26.01
C TYR A 187 -21.95 2.63 -25.98
N ILE A 188 -20.79 2.58 -25.31
CA ILE A 188 -19.97 1.38 -25.20
C ILE A 188 -19.65 1.05 -23.74
N SER A 189 -19.28 -0.21 -23.51
CA SER A 189 -18.66 -0.61 -22.26
C SER A 189 -17.29 -1.21 -22.51
N ILE A 190 -16.38 -0.95 -21.56
CA ILE A 190 -15.00 -1.42 -21.60
C ILE A 190 -14.64 -2.07 -20.27
N THR A 191 -13.79 -3.09 -20.33
CA THR A 191 -13.04 -3.57 -19.17
C THR A 191 -11.58 -3.21 -19.39
N PRO A 192 -11.04 -2.16 -18.73
CA PRO A 192 -9.67 -1.72 -18.95
C PRO A 192 -8.69 -2.86 -18.71
N ALA A 193 -7.83 -3.13 -19.68
CA ALA A 193 -6.88 -4.23 -19.57
C ALA A 193 -5.63 -3.79 -18.79
N MET A 194 -5.44 -4.39 -17.61
CA MET A 194 -4.34 -4.19 -16.66
C MET A 194 -2.91 -4.27 -17.25
N SER A 195 -2.74 -4.90 -18.42
CA SER A 195 -1.43 -5.07 -19.07
C SER A 195 -1.11 -3.99 -20.11
N GLN A 196 -2.04 -3.06 -20.35
CA GLN A 196 -1.87 -2.01 -21.34
C GLN A 196 -1.04 -0.87 -20.78
N ARG A 197 -0.15 -0.40 -21.64
CA ARG A 197 0.95 0.48 -21.28
C ARG A 197 0.43 1.92 -21.19
N ARG A 198 0.32 2.44 -19.97
CA ARG A 198 -0.16 3.81 -19.64
C ARG A 198 0.81 4.90 -20.05
N ASP A 199 2.07 4.56 -20.32
CA ASP A 199 3.11 5.48 -20.81
C ASP A 199 2.68 6.23 -22.08
N ARG A 200 1.79 5.66 -22.90
CA ARG A 200 1.27 6.28 -24.12
C ARG A 200 0.15 7.29 -23.92
N TYR A 201 -0.44 7.37 -22.73
CA TYR A 201 -1.50 8.35 -22.53
C TYR A 201 -0.90 9.77 -22.62
N PRO A 202 -1.53 10.67 -23.37
CA PRO A 202 -1.14 12.07 -23.35
C PRO A 202 -1.31 12.63 -21.93
N LEU A 203 -0.52 13.67 -21.60
CA LEU A 203 -0.41 14.19 -20.24
C LEU A 203 -1.77 14.59 -19.64
N TYR A 204 -2.68 15.14 -20.45
CA TYR A 204 -4.02 15.52 -19.99
C TYR A 204 -4.84 14.30 -19.52
N ALA A 205 -4.79 13.16 -20.23
CA ALA A 205 -5.52 11.96 -19.84
C ALA A 205 -4.93 11.31 -18.58
N LYS A 206 -3.60 11.33 -18.45
CA LYS A 206 -2.91 10.91 -17.22
C LYS A 206 -3.29 11.78 -16.02
N THR A 207 -3.36 13.09 -16.22
CA THR A 207 -3.72 14.06 -15.17
C THR A 207 -5.12 13.78 -14.63
N VAL A 208 -6.10 13.59 -15.53
CA VAL A 208 -7.48 13.23 -15.15
C VAL A 208 -7.54 11.91 -14.40
N LEU A 209 -6.79 10.89 -14.83
CA LEU A 209 -6.70 9.62 -14.11
C LEU A 209 -6.19 9.82 -12.68
N CYS A 210 -5.09 10.55 -12.49
CA CYS A 210 -4.50 10.78 -11.17
C CYS A 210 -5.44 11.58 -10.26
N GLU A 211 -6.03 12.67 -10.76
CA GLU A 211 -6.99 13.50 -10.01
C GLU A 211 -8.20 12.67 -9.58
N ALA A 212 -8.81 11.95 -10.52
CA ALA A 212 -9.95 11.10 -10.23
C ALA A 212 -9.61 10.02 -9.19
N CYS A 213 -8.46 9.35 -9.34
CA CYS A 213 -8.12 8.20 -8.51
C CYS A 213 -7.72 8.57 -7.07
N TYR A 214 -7.05 9.70 -6.89
CA TYR A 214 -6.37 10.04 -5.64
C TYR A 214 -6.94 11.27 -4.93
N ASN A 215 -7.66 12.16 -5.63
CA ASN A 215 -8.28 13.34 -5.03
C ASN A 215 -9.83 13.31 -5.06
N ALA A 216 -10.43 12.69 -6.08
CA ALA A 216 -11.90 12.66 -6.22
C ALA A 216 -12.57 11.42 -5.61
N LEU A 217 -11.94 10.24 -5.66
CA LEU A 217 -12.48 9.02 -5.07
C LEU A 217 -12.27 8.96 -3.56
N ARG A 218 -13.33 9.26 -2.80
CA ARG A 218 -13.40 9.10 -1.34
C ARG A 218 -14.58 8.22 -0.93
N LEU A 219 -14.55 7.72 0.31
CA LEU A 219 -15.63 6.89 0.83
C LEU A 219 -16.95 7.67 0.90
N SER A 220 -18.08 6.97 0.80
CA SER A 220 -19.39 7.53 1.10
C SER A 220 -19.42 8.02 2.55
N ARG A 221 -20.16 9.10 2.84
CA ARG A 221 -20.17 9.71 4.19
C ARG A 221 -20.48 8.70 5.30
N SER A 222 -21.53 7.90 5.10
CA SER A 222 -21.93 6.83 6.03
C SER A 222 -20.77 5.87 6.34
N LEU A 223 -20.05 5.43 5.29
CA LEU A 223 -18.95 4.50 5.45
C LEU A 223 -17.70 5.16 6.03
N GLU A 224 -17.44 6.42 5.69
CA GLU A 224 -16.37 7.22 6.28
C GLU A 224 -16.60 7.47 7.78
N ASP A 225 -17.83 7.79 8.19
CA ASP A 225 -18.19 7.97 9.60
C ASP A 225 -17.95 6.68 10.38
N LYS A 226 -18.36 5.53 9.83
CA LYS A 226 -18.09 4.21 10.43
C LYS A 226 -16.60 3.88 10.48
N ALA A 227 -15.85 4.23 9.44
CA ALA A 227 -14.41 4.05 9.42
C ALA A 227 -13.69 4.95 10.43
N ASN A 228 -14.19 6.16 10.68
CA ASN A 228 -13.71 7.05 11.72
C ASN A 228 -14.01 6.52 13.13
N GLU A 229 -15.20 5.97 13.35
CA GLU A 229 -15.55 5.27 14.60
C GLU A 229 -14.54 4.15 14.89
N LEU A 230 -14.30 3.28 13.90
CA LEU A 230 -13.31 2.21 13.99
C LEU A 230 -11.91 2.76 14.25
N LEU A 231 -11.50 3.81 13.52
CA LEU A 231 -10.18 4.42 13.66
C LEU A 231 -9.96 4.95 15.07
N ASN A 232 -10.97 5.59 15.67
CA ASN A 232 -10.90 6.15 17.01
C ASN A 232 -10.89 5.08 18.11
N ALA A 233 -11.52 3.92 17.87
CA ALA A 233 -11.53 2.80 18.80
C ALA A 233 -10.17 2.07 18.91
N ILE A 234 -9.31 2.15 17.89
CA ILE A 234 -8.00 1.48 17.90
C ILE A 234 -7.01 2.23 18.82
N PRO A 235 -6.41 1.57 19.84
CA PRO A 235 -5.39 2.18 20.69
C PRO A 235 -4.19 2.71 19.90
N LYS A 236 -3.84 3.99 20.10
CA LYS A 236 -2.74 4.68 19.39
C LYS A 236 -1.44 4.67 20.21
N PRO A 237 -0.26 4.70 19.57
CA PRO A 237 -0.04 4.49 18.13
C PRO A 237 -0.28 3.02 17.74
N PHE A 238 -0.51 2.76 16.46
CA PHE A 238 -0.78 1.41 15.96
C PHE A 238 -0.16 1.11 14.59
N LEU A 239 0.18 -0.16 14.40
CA LEU A 239 0.58 -0.75 13.13
C LEU A 239 -0.65 -1.35 12.46
N SER A 240 -0.94 -0.99 11.21
CA SER A 240 -1.87 -1.77 10.40
C SER A 240 -1.10 -2.88 9.68
N LEU A 241 -1.53 -4.13 9.90
CA LEU A 241 -0.97 -5.33 9.28
C LEU A 241 -2.00 -5.91 8.30
N HIS A 242 -1.70 -5.88 7.01
CA HIS A 242 -2.48 -6.59 5.99
C HIS A 242 -1.92 -8.01 5.79
N LEU A 243 -2.65 -9.00 6.31
CA LEU A 243 -2.22 -10.40 6.37
C LEU A 243 -3.08 -11.26 5.44
N ARG A 244 -2.49 -11.79 4.36
CA ARG A 244 -3.20 -12.53 3.31
C ARG A 244 -2.92 -14.05 3.35
N PHE A 245 -3.13 -14.66 4.51
CA PHE A 245 -3.01 -16.12 4.70
C PHE A 245 -4.40 -16.78 4.80
N GLU A 246 -5.16 -16.68 3.72
CA GLU A 246 -6.54 -17.18 3.61
C GLU A 246 -6.63 -18.37 2.63
N PRO A 247 -7.64 -19.25 2.78
CA PRO A 247 -7.78 -20.47 1.96
C PRO A 247 -7.79 -20.19 0.46
N ASP A 248 -8.53 -19.17 0.02
CA ASP A 248 -8.63 -18.75 -1.38
C ASP A 248 -7.25 -18.34 -1.93
N MET A 249 -6.47 -17.61 -1.15
CA MET A 249 -5.15 -17.12 -1.54
C MET A 249 -4.14 -18.27 -1.61
N VAL A 250 -4.18 -19.21 -0.67
CA VAL A 250 -3.32 -20.41 -0.68
C VAL A 250 -3.68 -21.33 -1.85
N ALA A 251 -4.97 -21.55 -2.10
CA ALA A 251 -5.48 -22.32 -3.22
C ALA A 251 -5.11 -21.67 -4.57
N TYR A 252 -5.37 -20.37 -4.74
CA TYR A 252 -5.03 -19.61 -5.94
C TYR A 252 -3.53 -19.62 -6.23
N SER A 253 -2.69 -19.50 -5.20
CA SER A 253 -1.24 -19.54 -5.34
C SER A 253 -0.68 -20.96 -5.54
N GLN A 254 -1.52 -22.01 -5.50
CA GLN A 254 -1.13 -23.42 -5.64
C GLN A 254 -0.03 -23.83 -4.66
N CYS A 255 -0.05 -23.26 -3.46
CA CYS A 255 0.97 -23.53 -2.45
C CYS A 255 0.56 -24.68 -1.52
N GLU A 256 1.58 -25.32 -0.98
CA GLU A 256 1.49 -26.39 0.00
C GLU A 256 2.30 -25.98 1.24
N TYR A 257 1.77 -26.30 2.41
CA TYR A 257 2.38 -26.01 3.70
C TYR A 257 2.31 -27.26 4.57
N ALA A 258 3.41 -27.56 5.25
CA ALA A 258 3.44 -28.61 6.26
C ALA A 258 2.94 -28.08 7.61
N GLY A 259 2.31 -28.94 8.40
CA GLY A 259 1.95 -28.64 9.79
C GLY A 259 0.77 -27.68 9.97
N LEU A 260 -0.04 -27.45 8.93
CA LEU A 260 -1.32 -26.74 9.09
C LEU A 260 -2.32 -27.59 9.89
N SER A 261 -3.23 -26.93 10.60
CA SER A 261 -4.33 -27.61 11.27
C SER A 261 -5.24 -28.36 10.27
N PRO A 262 -5.91 -29.45 10.68
CA PRO A 262 -6.83 -30.18 9.80
C PRO A 262 -7.95 -29.31 9.22
N SER A 263 -8.44 -28.32 9.99
CA SER A 263 -9.45 -27.36 9.53
C SER A 263 -8.90 -26.43 8.44
N SER A 264 -7.69 -25.91 8.59
CA SER A 264 -7.01 -25.11 7.56
C SER A 264 -6.77 -25.92 6.28
N VAL A 265 -6.35 -27.18 6.40
CA VAL A 265 -6.18 -28.05 5.23
C VAL A 265 -7.52 -28.25 4.52
N ALA A 266 -8.59 -28.57 5.27
CA ALA A 266 -9.92 -28.78 4.70
C ALA A 266 -10.47 -27.52 4.00
N SER A 267 -10.29 -26.34 4.57
CA SER A 267 -10.74 -25.08 3.96
C SER A 267 -9.96 -24.73 2.69
N ILE A 268 -8.64 -24.98 2.67
CA ILE A 268 -7.82 -24.82 1.45
C ILE A 268 -8.32 -25.77 0.36
N GLU A 269 -8.51 -27.05 0.66
CA GLU A 269 -8.98 -28.03 -0.32
C GLU A 269 -10.36 -27.66 -0.89
N ALA A 270 -11.28 -27.18 -0.04
CA ALA A 270 -12.57 -26.67 -0.49
C ALA A 270 -12.44 -25.47 -1.46
N ALA A 271 -11.41 -24.64 -1.29
CA ALA A 271 -11.15 -23.48 -2.14
C ALA A 271 -10.37 -23.79 -3.43
N ARG A 272 -9.77 -25.00 -3.56
CA ARG A 272 -8.91 -25.34 -4.71
C ARG A 272 -9.65 -25.38 -6.05
N VAL A 273 -10.93 -25.77 -6.06
CA VAL A 273 -11.65 -26.06 -7.30
C VAL A 273 -10.77 -27.01 -8.16
N ASP A 274 -10.28 -26.58 -9.34
CA ASP A 274 -9.41 -27.38 -10.22
C ASP A 274 -7.90 -27.12 -10.05
N ARG A 275 -7.50 -26.26 -9.09
CA ARG A 275 -6.11 -25.82 -8.91
C ARG A 275 -5.34 -26.76 -7.98
N LYS A 276 -4.68 -27.76 -8.56
CA LYS A 276 -3.80 -28.66 -7.80
C LYS A 276 -2.57 -27.92 -7.24
N PRO A 277 -2.13 -28.22 -6.00
CA PRO A 277 -0.91 -27.64 -5.46
C PRO A 277 0.32 -28.11 -6.24
N TRP A 278 1.34 -27.26 -6.28
CA TRP A 278 2.69 -27.73 -6.61
C TRP A 278 3.19 -28.63 -5.48
N THR A 279 3.93 -29.68 -5.83
CA THR A 279 4.52 -30.62 -4.86
C THR A 279 6.02 -30.79 -5.08
N GLY A 280 6.74 -31.33 -4.08
CA GLY A 280 8.16 -31.65 -4.19
C GLY A 280 9.05 -30.46 -4.57
N ASP A 281 9.96 -30.65 -5.52
CA ASP A 281 10.85 -29.59 -6.01
C ASP A 281 10.12 -28.41 -6.65
N ALA A 282 8.99 -28.67 -7.33
CA ALA A 282 8.19 -27.62 -7.93
C ALA A 282 7.60 -26.68 -6.86
N ALA A 283 7.11 -27.25 -5.75
CA ALA A 283 6.62 -26.47 -4.61
C ALA A 283 7.72 -25.59 -4.00
N ARG A 284 8.89 -26.18 -3.76
CA ARG A 284 10.06 -25.46 -3.22
C ARG A 284 10.49 -24.33 -4.16
N ALA A 285 10.62 -24.60 -5.45
CA ALA A 285 10.98 -23.59 -6.44
C ALA A 285 9.93 -22.48 -6.54
N TRP A 286 8.64 -22.82 -6.46
CA TRP A 286 7.54 -21.87 -6.49
C TRP A 286 7.55 -20.93 -5.27
N ARG A 287 7.72 -21.49 -4.07
CA ARG A 287 7.87 -20.73 -2.83
C ARG A 287 9.10 -19.81 -2.85
N LYS A 288 10.26 -20.32 -3.29
CA LYS A 288 11.50 -19.52 -3.49
C LYS A 288 11.33 -18.35 -4.46
N ARG A 289 10.40 -18.43 -5.41
CA ARG A 289 10.06 -17.29 -6.30
C ARG A 289 9.14 -16.25 -5.63
N GLY A 290 8.87 -16.39 -4.33
CA GLY A 290 7.98 -15.51 -3.57
C GLY A 290 6.52 -15.63 -3.98
N LYS A 291 6.08 -16.77 -4.51
CA LYS A 291 4.71 -16.96 -5.02
C LYS A 291 3.70 -17.32 -3.93
N CYS A 292 4.16 -17.97 -2.87
CA CYS A 292 3.33 -18.36 -1.74
C CYS A 292 3.19 -17.23 -0.72
N PRO A 293 2.04 -17.07 -0.04
CA PRO A 293 1.90 -16.15 1.08
C PRO A 293 2.80 -16.53 2.26
N LEU A 294 3.01 -15.61 3.20
CA LEU A 294 3.64 -15.91 4.48
C LEU A 294 2.59 -16.44 5.44
N THR A 295 2.94 -17.44 6.25
CA THR A 295 2.09 -17.86 7.37
C THR A 295 2.10 -16.79 8.46
N PRO A 296 1.13 -16.78 9.40
CA PRO A 296 1.15 -15.87 10.53
C PRO A 296 2.40 -16.04 11.42
N ASN A 297 2.89 -17.27 11.59
CA ASN A 297 4.14 -17.55 12.32
C ASN A 297 5.37 -16.96 11.61
N GLU A 298 5.49 -17.14 10.29
CA GLU A 298 6.56 -16.54 9.50
C GLU A 298 6.49 -15.01 9.53
N THR A 299 5.28 -14.46 9.54
CA THR A 299 5.03 -13.02 9.67
C THR A 299 5.52 -12.52 11.02
N ALA A 300 5.15 -13.18 12.12
CA ALA A 300 5.57 -12.82 13.47
C ALA A 300 7.10 -12.84 13.61
N PHE A 301 7.75 -13.88 13.09
CA PHE A 301 9.20 -13.98 13.05
C PHE A 301 9.84 -12.79 12.33
N ILE A 302 9.34 -12.43 11.13
CA ILE A 302 9.88 -11.29 10.39
C ILE A 302 9.65 -9.98 11.17
N LEU A 303 8.49 -9.77 11.79
CA LEU A 303 8.25 -8.57 12.60
C LEU A 303 9.22 -8.46 13.80
N GLN A 304 9.55 -9.58 14.44
CA GLN A 304 10.57 -9.63 15.50
C GLN A 304 11.98 -9.33 14.96
N ALA A 305 12.34 -9.90 13.80
CA ALA A 305 13.59 -9.58 13.10
C ALA A 305 13.67 -8.08 12.76
N LEU A 306 12.51 -7.45 12.47
CA LEU A 306 12.33 -6.01 12.27
C LEU A 306 12.34 -5.16 13.54
N ALA A 307 12.60 -5.79 14.69
CA ALA A 307 12.57 -5.18 16.01
C ALA A 307 11.27 -4.40 16.29
N ILE A 308 10.14 -4.86 15.71
CA ILE A 308 8.81 -4.34 16.03
C ILE A 308 8.44 -4.82 17.44
N PRO A 309 8.21 -3.91 18.41
CA PRO A 309 7.95 -4.29 19.80
C PRO A 309 6.73 -5.22 19.93
N THR A 310 6.82 -6.27 20.74
CA THR A 310 5.73 -7.25 20.92
C THR A 310 4.48 -6.66 21.58
N ASN A 311 4.60 -5.53 22.28
CA ASN A 311 3.48 -4.77 22.84
C ASN A 311 2.87 -3.75 21.85
N THR A 312 3.28 -3.75 20.57
CA THR A 312 2.70 -2.89 19.54
C THR A 312 1.21 -3.20 19.37
N ASN A 313 0.36 -2.16 19.35
CA ASN A 313 -1.04 -2.31 18.95
C ASN A 313 -1.08 -2.59 17.44
N ILE A 314 -1.63 -3.75 17.05
CA ILE A 314 -1.75 -4.15 15.65
C ILE A 314 -3.23 -4.15 15.26
N TYR A 315 -3.59 -3.35 14.27
CA TYR A 315 -4.86 -3.52 13.57
C TYR A 315 -4.66 -4.52 12.43
N LEU A 316 -5.38 -5.64 12.48
CA LEU A 316 -5.30 -6.70 11.50
C LEU A 316 -6.33 -6.45 10.37
N ALA A 317 -5.82 -5.96 9.24
CA ALA A 317 -6.57 -5.90 8.00
C ALA A 317 -6.53 -7.29 7.34
N ALA A 318 -7.53 -8.11 7.62
CA ALA A 318 -7.71 -9.44 7.03
C ALA A 318 -9.20 -9.73 6.85
N GLY A 319 -9.51 -10.66 5.94
CA GLY A 319 -10.84 -11.21 5.79
C GLY A 319 -11.16 -12.23 6.88
N ASP A 320 -12.44 -12.65 6.93
CA ASP A 320 -12.97 -13.53 7.97
C ASP A 320 -12.41 -14.97 7.90
N GLY A 321 -11.72 -15.32 6.81
CA GLY A 321 -11.14 -16.65 6.55
C GLY A 321 -9.67 -16.81 6.94
N LEU A 322 -9.09 -15.90 7.73
CA LEU A 322 -7.68 -15.96 8.10
C LEU A 322 -7.36 -17.24 8.89
N MET A 323 -6.35 -17.98 8.45
CA MET A 323 -5.94 -19.25 9.07
C MET A 323 -4.72 -19.08 9.97
N GLU A 324 -4.57 -19.97 10.96
CA GLU A 324 -3.37 -20.12 11.81
C GLU A 324 -2.96 -18.83 12.57
N ILE A 325 -3.93 -18.01 12.96
CA ILE A 325 -3.71 -16.69 13.57
C ILE A 325 -2.90 -16.77 14.88
N GLU A 326 -2.93 -17.90 15.57
CA GLU A 326 -2.18 -18.20 16.78
C GLU A 326 -0.66 -18.05 16.57
N GLY A 327 -0.17 -18.28 15.35
CA GLY A 327 1.22 -18.05 15.00
C GLY A 327 1.66 -16.58 15.12
N LEU A 328 0.71 -15.64 15.03
CA LEU A 328 0.95 -14.21 15.27
C LEU A 328 0.62 -13.81 16.71
N THR A 329 -0.56 -14.23 17.21
CA THR A 329 -1.10 -13.74 18.49
C THR A 329 -0.39 -14.31 19.72
N SER A 330 0.34 -15.43 19.57
CA SER A 330 1.24 -15.94 20.61
C SER A 330 2.43 -15.01 20.90
N ILE A 331 2.79 -14.14 19.96
CA ILE A 331 3.90 -13.18 20.08
C ILE A 331 3.40 -11.75 20.26
N TYR A 332 2.42 -11.35 19.46
CA TYR A 332 1.81 -10.01 19.48
C TYR A 332 0.42 -10.11 20.10
N THR A 333 0.28 -9.72 21.36
CA THR A 333 -0.98 -9.91 22.11
C THR A 333 -2.00 -8.79 21.90
N ASN A 334 -1.54 -7.61 21.46
CA ASN A 334 -2.40 -6.43 21.26
C ASN A 334 -2.90 -6.37 19.81
N VAL A 335 -3.60 -7.43 19.37
CA VAL A 335 -4.15 -7.54 18.02
C VAL A 335 -5.63 -7.21 18.03
N HIS A 336 -6.03 -6.26 17.19
CA HIS A 336 -7.40 -5.77 17.05
C HIS A 336 -7.89 -6.03 15.63
N THR A 337 -9.15 -6.48 15.51
CA THR A 337 -9.87 -6.68 14.25
C THR A 337 -11.12 -5.81 14.23
N LYS A 338 -11.76 -5.68 13.05
CA LYS A 338 -13.09 -5.06 12.90
C LYS A 338 -14.09 -5.62 13.93
N SER A 339 -14.16 -6.94 14.04
CA SER A 339 -15.08 -7.66 14.94
C SER A 339 -14.80 -7.46 16.43
N THR A 340 -13.57 -7.09 16.80
CA THR A 340 -13.25 -6.77 18.21
C THR A 340 -13.56 -5.32 18.59
N LEU A 341 -13.77 -4.45 17.59
CA LEU A 341 -13.84 -2.99 17.78
C LEU A 341 -15.23 -2.41 17.48
N ILE A 342 -16.03 -3.08 16.65
CA ILE A 342 -17.39 -2.68 16.29
C ILE A 342 -18.35 -3.83 16.61
N SER A 343 -19.61 -3.50 16.92
CA SER A 343 -20.68 -4.47 17.19
C SER A 343 -20.92 -5.42 16.01
N GLY A 344 -21.39 -6.64 16.30
CA GLY A 344 -21.75 -7.62 15.26
C GLY A 344 -22.87 -7.13 14.34
N GLU A 345 -23.89 -6.47 14.90
CA GLU A 345 -25.04 -5.95 14.14
C GLU A 345 -24.62 -4.94 13.06
N ASP A 346 -23.67 -4.06 13.39
CA ASP A 346 -23.10 -3.11 12.44
C ASP A 346 -22.35 -3.81 11.30
N LEU A 347 -21.64 -4.90 11.60
CA LEU A 347 -20.85 -5.64 10.61
C LEU A 347 -21.70 -6.61 9.77
N ASP A 348 -22.80 -7.11 10.32
CA ASP A 348 -23.73 -8.00 9.63
C ASP A 348 -24.52 -7.27 8.54
N GLY A 349 -24.77 -5.96 8.73
CA GLY A 349 -25.34 -5.09 7.71
C GLY A 349 -24.37 -4.71 6.58
N MET A 350 -23.08 -5.07 6.68
CA MET A 350 -22.05 -4.67 5.73
C MET A 350 -21.69 -5.78 4.72
N HIS A 351 -21.57 -5.38 3.45
CA HIS A 351 -21.09 -6.25 2.37
C HIS A 351 -19.55 -6.32 2.31
N GLY A 352 -19.02 -7.32 1.59
CA GLY A 352 -17.57 -7.55 1.45
C GLY A 352 -16.76 -6.31 1.04
N ASN A 353 -17.23 -5.56 0.03
CA ASN A 353 -16.58 -4.32 -0.39
C ASN A 353 -16.59 -3.23 0.69
N THR A 354 -17.69 -3.08 1.43
CA THR A 354 -17.76 -2.08 2.51
C THR A 354 -16.83 -2.46 3.67
N LYS A 355 -16.72 -3.75 4.02
CA LYS A 355 -15.74 -4.24 5.01
C LYS A 355 -14.29 -4.00 4.55
N ALA A 356 -13.99 -4.27 3.27
CA ALA A 356 -12.68 -4.01 2.69
C ALA A 356 -12.35 -2.51 2.62
N ALA A 357 -13.36 -1.65 2.44
CA ALA A 357 -13.21 -0.20 2.47
C ALA A 357 -12.82 0.31 3.87
N LEU A 358 -13.39 -0.27 4.94
CA LEU A 358 -12.97 0.03 6.32
C LEU A 358 -11.49 -0.32 6.52
N ASP A 359 -11.08 -1.53 6.17
CA ASP A 359 -9.68 -1.96 6.29
C ASP A 359 -8.74 -1.02 5.52
N TYR A 360 -9.14 -0.60 4.32
CA TYR A 360 -8.40 0.35 3.52
C TYR A 360 -8.27 1.71 4.22
N TYR A 361 -9.38 2.24 4.75
CA TYR A 361 -9.39 3.53 5.44
C TYR A 361 -8.50 3.53 6.68
N ILE A 362 -8.57 2.47 7.50
CA ILE A 362 -7.70 2.31 8.68
C ILE A 362 -6.22 2.22 8.26
N SER A 363 -5.93 1.44 7.22
CA SER A 363 -4.57 1.23 6.73
C SER A 363 -3.91 2.53 6.27
N ILE A 364 -4.63 3.38 5.53
CA ILE A 364 -4.09 4.66 5.06
C ILE A 364 -3.91 5.70 6.18
N HIS A 365 -4.55 5.52 7.33
CA HIS A 365 -4.47 6.42 8.50
C HIS A 365 -3.63 5.86 9.67
N SER A 366 -2.97 4.71 9.48
CA SER A 366 -2.14 4.08 10.51
C SER A 366 -0.77 4.76 10.70
N ASP A 367 -0.19 4.67 11.89
CA ASP A 367 1.16 5.20 12.17
C ASP A 367 2.23 4.46 11.37
N ALA A 368 2.04 3.15 11.18
CA ALA A 368 2.85 2.31 10.31
C ALA A 368 1.95 1.30 9.58
N TYR A 369 2.37 0.90 8.38
CA TYR A 369 1.69 -0.11 7.57
C TYR A 369 2.68 -1.20 7.15
N VAL A 370 2.28 -2.46 7.39
CA VAL A 370 3.00 -3.64 6.91
C VAL A 370 2.02 -4.53 6.15
N ALA A 371 2.47 -5.09 5.04
CA ALA A 371 1.69 -6.11 4.34
C ALA A 371 2.52 -7.33 4.01
N THR A 372 1.91 -8.51 4.11
CA THR A 372 2.57 -9.79 3.87
C THR A 372 2.46 -10.26 2.43
N TYR A 373 1.50 -9.71 1.67
CA TYR A 373 1.29 -10.01 0.27
C TYR A 373 0.99 -8.71 -0.48
N PHE A 374 1.84 -8.32 -1.43
CA PHE A 374 1.61 -7.11 -2.23
C PHE A 374 0.52 -7.32 -3.29
N GLY A 375 -0.73 -7.04 -2.90
CA GLY A 375 -1.93 -7.15 -3.70
C GLY A 375 -2.50 -5.81 -4.13
N ASN A 376 -3.80 -5.82 -4.40
CA ASN A 376 -4.54 -4.69 -4.96
C ASN A 376 -4.81 -3.58 -3.94
N MET A 377 -5.08 -3.96 -2.69
CA MET A 377 -5.22 -3.04 -1.56
C MET A 377 -3.89 -2.34 -1.27
N ASP A 378 -2.80 -3.09 -1.24
CA ASP A 378 -1.46 -2.61 -0.87
C ASP A 378 -0.96 -1.53 -1.83
N LYS A 379 -1.23 -1.68 -3.13
CA LYS A 379 -0.97 -0.65 -4.14
C LYS A 379 -1.70 0.66 -3.81
N MET A 380 -2.98 0.57 -3.44
CA MET A 380 -3.78 1.75 -3.10
C MET A 380 -3.36 2.37 -1.77
N VAL A 381 -3.05 1.55 -0.76
CA VAL A 381 -2.58 2.00 0.54
C VAL A 381 -1.23 2.70 0.40
N SER A 382 -0.28 2.11 -0.33
CA SER A 382 1.04 2.70 -0.61
C SER A 382 0.93 4.10 -1.19
N VAL A 383 0.06 4.24 -2.19
CA VAL A 383 -0.19 5.49 -2.89
C VAL A 383 -0.76 6.54 -1.95
N MET A 384 -1.84 6.23 -1.22
CA MET A 384 -2.46 7.23 -0.36
C MET A 384 -1.59 7.61 0.83
N ARG A 385 -0.82 6.66 1.38
CA ARG A 385 0.16 6.97 2.42
C ARG A 385 1.24 7.90 1.90
N ALA A 386 1.77 7.66 0.68
CA ALA A 386 2.71 8.57 0.04
C ALA A 386 2.12 9.97 -0.22
N LEU A 387 0.86 10.04 -0.68
CA LEU A 387 0.12 11.30 -0.85
C LEU A 387 0.01 12.08 0.47
N LYS A 388 -0.23 11.39 1.59
CA LYS A 388 -0.33 11.99 2.93
C LYS A 388 1.03 12.20 3.62
N GLY A 389 2.15 11.94 2.95
CA GLY A 389 3.49 12.04 3.54
C GLY A 389 3.79 11.00 4.62
N MET A 390 3.04 9.90 4.66
CA MET A 390 3.22 8.78 5.58
C MET A 390 4.11 7.71 4.99
N TYR A 391 5.33 7.60 5.53
CA TYR A 391 6.42 6.84 4.92
C TYR A 391 6.78 5.55 5.65
N LYS A 392 6.20 5.29 6.83
CA LYS A 392 6.33 4.01 7.55
C LYS A 392 5.44 2.97 6.86
N THR A 393 5.90 2.47 5.73
CA THR A 393 5.19 1.52 4.85
C THR A 393 6.20 0.47 4.42
N LEU A 394 5.90 -0.81 4.64
CA LEU A 394 6.81 -1.92 4.32
C LEU A 394 6.05 -3.14 3.80
N PHE A 395 6.64 -3.82 2.82
CA PHE A 395 6.13 -5.08 2.28
C PHE A 395 7.07 -6.20 2.63
N LEU A 396 6.57 -7.24 3.28
CA LEU A 396 7.42 -8.35 3.70
C LEU A 396 7.86 -9.18 2.49
N SER A 397 9.17 -9.39 2.38
CA SER A 397 9.80 -10.10 1.27
C SER A 397 9.67 -11.60 1.45
N ARG A 398 8.54 -12.13 0.96
CA ARG A 398 8.25 -13.58 0.89
C ARG A 398 9.34 -14.35 0.16
N ARG A 399 9.89 -13.72 -0.88
CA ARG A 399 11.01 -14.27 -1.66
C ARG A 399 12.26 -14.38 -0.82
N ALA A 400 12.68 -13.32 -0.14
CA ALA A 400 13.89 -13.34 0.69
C ALA A 400 13.75 -14.38 1.81
N PHE A 401 12.62 -14.40 2.52
CA PHE A 401 12.35 -15.40 3.56
C PHE A 401 12.48 -16.83 3.01
N SER A 402 11.85 -17.11 1.86
CA SER A 402 11.87 -18.44 1.23
C SER A 402 13.25 -18.83 0.68
N GLU A 403 14.00 -17.87 0.13
CA GLU A 403 15.36 -18.12 -0.36
C GLU A 403 16.33 -18.40 0.79
N SER A 404 16.26 -17.61 1.87
CA SER A 404 17.12 -17.75 3.06
C SER A 404 16.86 -19.07 3.79
N THR A 405 15.61 -19.40 4.09
CA THR A 405 15.24 -20.69 4.71
C THR A 405 15.64 -21.88 3.83
N SER A 406 15.56 -21.76 2.50
CA SER A 406 16.01 -22.83 1.59
C SER A 406 17.52 -23.06 1.57
N LYS A 407 18.32 -22.12 2.11
CA LYS A 407 19.76 -22.26 2.31
C LYS A 407 20.12 -22.83 3.68
N GLY A 408 19.12 -23.12 4.52
CA GLY A 408 19.30 -23.60 5.88
C GLY A 408 19.47 -22.50 6.93
N MET A 409 19.26 -21.23 6.58
CA MET A 409 19.32 -20.13 7.55
C MET A 409 18.17 -20.27 8.56
N GLU A 410 18.50 -20.18 9.84
CA GLU A 410 17.57 -20.24 10.96
C GLU A 410 18.04 -19.35 12.12
N GLY A 411 17.17 -19.15 13.12
CA GLY A 411 17.50 -18.37 14.32
C GLY A 411 18.06 -16.98 14.00
N GLU A 412 19.15 -16.60 14.68
CA GLU A 412 19.78 -15.28 14.58
C GLU A 412 20.23 -14.94 13.15
N GLU A 413 20.78 -15.90 12.40
CA GLU A 413 21.22 -15.69 11.01
C GLU A 413 20.06 -15.29 10.10
N LEU A 414 18.93 -16.00 10.21
CA LEU A 414 17.74 -15.69 9.43
C LEU A 414 17.15 -14.33 9.83
N GLU A 415 17.15 -14.02 11.12
CA GLU A 415 16.67 -12.72 11.58
C GLU A 415 17.56 -11.57 11.08
N GLU A 416 18.88 -11.72 11.06
CA GLU A 416 19.81 -10.73 10.50
C GLU A 416 19.56 -10.50 9.01
N GLU A 417 19.35 -11.57 8.25
CA GLU A 417 19.07 -11.46 6.82
C GLU A 417 17.70 -10.81 6.57
N MET A 418 16.68 -11.15 7.36
CA MET A 418 15.37 -10.48 7.27
C MET A 418 15.49 -9.00 7.62
N TRP A 419 16.24 -8.66 8.67
CA TRP A 419 16.50 -7.27 9.02
C TRP A 419 17.18 -6.50 7.88
N ARG A 420 18.24 -7.07 7.32
CA ARG A 420 19.05 -6.45 6.26
C ARG A 420 18.23 -6.18 4.99
N VAL A 421 17.53 -7.19 4.47
CA VAL A 421 16.77 -7.09 3.22
C VAL A 421 15.66 -6.04 3.33
N HIS A 422 14.88 -6.09 4.40
CA HIS A 422 13.76 -5.15 4.57
C HIS A 422 14.23 -3.74 4.90
N ARG A 423 15.40 -3.57 5.55
CA ARG A 423 16.02 -2.26 5.73
C ARG A 423 16.38 -1.63 4.40
N GLU A 424 16.99 -2.39 3.49
CA GLU A 424 17.30 -1.90 2.14
C GLU A 424 16.02 -1.47 1.40
N ASP A 425 14.96 -2.28 1.49
CA ASP A 425 13.68 -1.95 0.86
C ASP A 425 13.06 -0.68 1.46
N PHE A 426 13.04 -0.56 2.79
CA PHE A 426 12.49 0.61 3.49
C PHE A 426 13.26 1.90 3.18
N VAL A 427 14.59 1.83 3.25
CA VAL A 427 15.49 2.99 3.03
C VAL A 427 15.34 3.52 1.60
N MET A 428 15.25 2.62 0.63
CA MET A 428 15.11 2.96 -0.79
C MET A 428 13.64 3.17 -1.22
N GLY A 429 12.66 2.87 -0.36
CA GLY A 429 11.25 2.86 -0.75
C GLY A 429 10.89 1.83 -1.82
N LYS A 430 11.71 0.78 -1.98
CA LYS A 430 11.46 -0.30 -2.95
C LYS A 430 10.22 -1.10 -2.56
N GLY A 431 9.57 -1.68 -3.56
CA GLY A 431 8.39 -2.54 -3.36
C GLY A 431 7.04 -1.82 -3.32
N SER A 432 7.01 -0.48 -3.26
CA SER A 432 5.75 0.29 -3.20
C SER A 432 4.94 0.30 -4.51
N ALA A 433 5.56 -0.11 -5.64
CA ALA A 433 5.01 -0.13 -7.00
C ALA A 433 4.00 1.00 -7.28
N LEU A 434 4.44 2.24 -7.07
CA LEU A 434 3.57 3.40 -7.24
C LEU A 434 3.31 3.64 -8.74
N PRO A 435 2.12 4.13 -9.09
CA PRO A 435 1.74 4.46 -10.46
C PRO A 435 2.47 5.72 -10.92
N ASP A 436 2.44 5.97 -12.23
CA ASP A 436 3.12 7.11 -12.89
C ASP A 436 2.78 8.48 -12.27
N CYS A 437 1.67 8.59 -11.54
CA CYS A 437 1.29 9.76 -10.75
C CYS A 437 2.28 10.10 -9.61
N PHE A 438 3.21 9.23 -9.25
CA PHE A 438 4.15 9.45 -8.16
C PHE A 438 5.57 9.50 -8.67
N CYS A 439 6.30 10.51 -8.21
CA CYS A 439 7.68 10.77 -8.60
C CYS A 439 8.62 10.46 -7.43
N GLU A 440 9.81 9.99 -7.77
CA GLU A 440 10.89 9.74 -6.81
C GLU A 440 11.56 11.05 -6.42
N PHE A 441 11.72 11.30 -5.12
CA PHE A 441 12.44 12.44 -4.56
C PHE A 441 13.55 11.95 -3.63
N LYS A 442 14.78 12.35 -3.89
CA LYS A 442 15.92 12.10 -2.99
C LYS A 442 15.85 13.02 -1.77
N LEU A 443 16.14 12.47 -0.59
CA LEU A 443 16.06 13.16 0.71
C LEU A 443 17.39 13.74 1.17
#